data_AF-A0A3L7VPQ8-F1
#
_entry.id   AF-A0A3L7VPQ8-F1
#
_cell.length_a   1.000
_cell.length_b   1.000
_cell.length_c   1.000
_cell.angle_alpha   90.00
_cell.angle_beta   90.00
_cell.angle_gamma   90.00
#
_symmetry.space_group_name_H-M   'P 1'
#
loop_
_entity.id
_entity.type
_entity.pdbx_description
1 polymer ?
#
loop_
_entity_poly.entity_id
_entity_poly.type
_entity_poly.pdbx_seq_one_letter_code
_entity_poly.pdbx_strand_id
1 'polypeptide(L)'
;MEKALAAFHQARPRHSVSLVYGSRQEQIGLFVRCHPVDRDAVLEPIVAVYPQASVSLADDWNTAGERKTWGCSIELTRELFPILRHAQFEDILNHNFADPVSGLLRSILPDADLECRIEITVRPASRHRCHQARKAVKLLDREFFHKHFRLAHFYASRITRPRRWLSAWLLGFLAWCTPQPTHTMLETSTSRLHEREDDLQAAADKLGGHLFETQLWLTVEADAANAAQALDRLRRMSGALGAYTKSRLATFSLSKPSLLATTIRRVEIGMQIGPTSRERSARKSYPPQRTVESACFSGRFDVKEVDGGRIRSDTSCSSGRDEHS
;
A
#
# COMPACT_ATOMS: atom_id res chain seq x y z
N MET A 1 -10.63 -3.64 3.77
CA MET A 1 -9.68 -4.75 3.60
C MET A 1 -9.27 -5.39 4.93
N GLU A 2 -9.02 -4.62 5.99
CA GLU A 2 -8.60 -5.15 7.30
C GLU A 2 -9.53 -6.25 7.86
N LYS A 3 -10.85 -6.04 7.82
CA LYS A 3 -11.85 -7.06 8.24
C LYS A 3 -11.73 -8.37 7.45
N ALA A 4 -11.47 -8.29 6.14
CA ALA A 4 -11.30 -9.48 5.30
C ALA A 4 -10.01 -10.24 5.64
N LEU A 5 -8.91 -9.51 5.88
CA LEU A 5 -7.66 -10.11 6.33
C LEU A 5 -7.80 -10.71 7.74
N ALA A 6 -8.53 -10.06 8.65
CA ALA A 6 -8.80 -10.61 9.98
C ALA A 6 -9.55 -11.94 9.90
N ALA A 7 -10.61 -12.02 9.08
CA ALA A 7 -11.33 -13.27 8.82
C ALA A 7 -10.41 -14.34 8.21
N PHE A 8 -9.57 -13.97 7.24
CA PHE A 8 -8.56 -14.85 6.65
C PHE A 8 -7.55 -15.37 7.70
N HIS A 9 -7.11 -14.52 8.62
CA HIS A 9 -6.23 -14.93 9.72
C HIS A 9 -6.93 -15.91 10.69
N GLN A 10 -8.22 -15.69 10.96
CA GLN A 10 -9.02 -16.56 11.82
C GLN A 10 -9.27 -17.93 11.19
N ALA A 11 -9.48 -17.98 9.86
CA ALA A 11 -9.64 -19.21 9.09
C ALA A 11 -8.38 -20.11 9.11
N ARG A 12 -7.21 -19.55 9.41
CA ARG A 12 -5.90 -20.25 9.45
C ARG A 12 -5.63 -21.14 8.23
N PRO A 13 -5.69 -20.58 7.01
CA PRO A 13 -5.44 -21.34 5.80
C PRO A 13 -4.03 -21.92 5.81
N ARG A 14 -3.91 -23.11 5.21
CA ARG A 14 -2.63 -23.80 5.08
C ARG A 14 -1.76 -23.18 4.00
N HIS A 15 -2.38 -22.54 3.02
CA HIS A 15 -1.71 -21.94 1.87
C HIS A 15 -1.67 -20.42 1.97
N SER A 16 -0.72 -19.83 1.26
CA SER A 16 -0.66 -18.38 1.09
C SER A 16 -1.70 -17.91 0.08
N VAL A 17 -2.13 -16.66 0.23
CA VAL A 17 -2.99 -15.96 -0.73
C VAL A 17 -2.21 -14.82 -1.33
N SER A 18 -2.30 -14.63 -2.64
CA SER A 18 -1.68 -13.49 -3.31
C SER A 18 -2.73 -12.50 -3.77
N LEU A 19 -2.53 -11.24 -3.41
CA LEU A 19 -3.27 -10.09 -3.92
C LEU A 19 -2.44 -9.46 -5.04
N VAL A 20 -2.97 -9.44 -6.27
CA VAL A 20 -2.24 -8.99 -7.45
C VAL A 20 -2.88 -7.72 -7.98
N TYR A 21 -2.14 -6.62 -8.01
CA TYR A 21 -2.48 -5.47 -8.84
C TYR A 21 -1.86 -5.66 -10.21
N GLY A 22 -2.67 -5.66 -11.26
CA GLY A 22 -2.19 -5.82 -12.62
C GLY A 22 -3.12 -5.15 -13.62
N SER A 23 -2.66 -5.03 -14.85
CA SER A 23 -3.49 -4.66 -15.99
C SER A 23 -3.89 -5.90 -16.78
N ARG A 24 -5.14 -5.97 -17.22
CA ARG A 24 -5.64 -6.99 -18.16
C ARG A 24 -6.70 -6.34 -19.05
N GLN A 25 -6.60 -6.53 -20.37
CA GLN A 25 -7.55 -5.96 -21.34
C GLN A 25 -7.78 -4.45 -21.13
N GLU A 26 -6.69 -3.68 -21.01
CA GLU A 26 -6.69 -2.22 -20.76
C GLU A 26 -7.30 -1.78 -19.41
N GLN A 27 -7.62 -2.72 -18.52
CA GLN A 27 -8.21 -2.42 -17.22
C GLN A 27 -7.25 -2.78 -16.10
N ILE A 28 -7.08 -1.87 -15.14
CA ILE A 28 -6.36 -2.16 -13.90
C ILE A 28 -7.34 -2.80 -12.92
N GLY A 29 -6.94 -3.91 -12.31
CA GLY A 29 -7.75 -4.63 -11.33
C GLY A 29 -6.93 -5.15 -10.16
N LEU A 30 -7.65 -5.51 -9.09
CA LEU A 30 -7.11 -6.26 -7.95
C LEU A 30 -7.60 -7.70 -8.02
N PHE A 31 -6.70 -8.61 -8.34
CA PHE A 31 -6.97 -10.04 -8.48
C PHE A 31 -6.51 -10.81 -7.23
N VAL A 32 -7.07 -11.99 -6.99
CA VAL A 32 -6.82 -12.77 -5.76
C VAL A 32 -6.47 -14.23 -6.09
N ARG A 33 -5.18 -14.55 -6.13
CA ARG A 33 -4.72 -15.94 -6.32
C ARG A 33 -4.76 -16.68 -4.98
N CYS A 34 -5.52 -17.76 -4.92
CA CYS A 34 -5.60 -18.61 -3.72
C CYS A 34 -5.74 -20.09 -4.12
N HIS A 35 -5.42 -20.99 -3.19
CA HIS A 35 -5.63 -22.42 -3.41
C HIS A 35 -7.15 -22.71 -3.47
N PRO A 36 -7.65 -23.60 -4.35
CA PRO A 36 -9.08 -23.86 -4.49
C PRO A 36 -9.79 -24.22 -3.18
N VAL A 37 -9.09 -24.91 -2.27
CA VAL A 37 -9.60 -25.30 -0.95
C VAL A 37 -9.80 -24.11 -0.01
N ASP A 38 -9.02 -23.03 -0.17
CA ASP A 38 -9.10 -21.84 0.68
C ASP A 38 -9.98 -20.74 0.04
N ARG A 39 -10.58 -21.01 -1.12
CA ARG A 39 -11.31 -20.03 -1.94
C ARG A 39 -12.41 -19.33 -1.16
N ASP A 40 -13.35 -20.08 -0.61
CA ASP A 40 -14.55 -19.50 0.01
C ASP A 40 -14.19 -18.73 1.29
N ALA A 41 -13.25 -19.27 2.07
CA ALA A 41 -12.72 -18.60 3.26
C ALA A 41 -12.03 -17.25 2.97
N VAL A 42 -11.52 -17.07 1.74
CA VAL A 42 -10.89 -15.82 1.29
C VAL A 42 -11.90 -14.89 0.62
N LEU A 43 -12.74 -15.42 -0.26
CA LEU A 43 -13.65 -14.61 -1.07
C LEU A 43 -14.84 -14.10 -0.29
N GLU A 44 -15.46 -14.90 0.58
CA GLU A 44 -16.67 -14.49 1.32
C GLU A 44 -16.43 -13.22 2.15
N PRO A 45 -15.34 -13.09 2.95
CA PRO A 45 -15.09 -11.87 3.70
C PRO A 45 -14.81 -10.67 2.79
N ILE A 46 -14.19 -10.89 1.62
CA ILE A 46 -13.90 -9.81 0.67
C ILE A 46 -15.20 -9.29 0.05
N VAL A 47 -16.07 -10.19 -0.43
CA VAL A 47 -17.37 -9.84 -1.01
C VAL A 47 -18.25 -9.15 0.02
N ALA A 48 -18.24 -9.61 1.28
CA ALA A 48 -18.98 -8.97 2.36
C ALA A 48 -18.49 -7.54 2.66
N VAL A 49 -17.18 -7.28 2.56
CA VAL A 49 -16.60 -5.94 2.77
C VAL A 49 -16.78 -5.03 1.54
N TYR A 50 -16.88 -5.60 0.35
CA TYR A 50 -16.99 -4.89 -0.92
C TYR A 50 -18.19 -5.39 -1.75
N PRO A 51 -19.45 -5.12 -1.32
CA PRO A 51 -20.64 -5.66 -1.98
C PRO A 51 -20.84 -5.15 -3.41
N GLN A 52 -20.20 -4.03 -3.77
CA GLN A 52 -20.24 -3.45 -5.12
C GLN A 52 -19.15 -4.03 -6.04
N ALA A 53 -18.24 -4.86 -5.53
CA ALA A 53 -17.20 -5.47 -6.35
C ALA A 53 -17.76 -6.68 -7.11
N SER A 54 -17.53 -6.71 -8.42
CA SER A 54 -17.79 -7.89 -9.24
C SER A 54 -16.68 -8.92 -9.07
N VAL A 55 -17.04 -10.14 -8.68
CA VAL A 55 -16.10 -11.26 -8.62
C VAL A 55 -16.27 -12.10 -9.88
N SER A 56 -15.23 -12.17 -10.69
CA SER A 56 -15.20 -12.96 -11.93
C SER A 56 -13.94 -13.80 -11.95
N LEU A 57 -14.10 -15.10 -12.18
CA LEU A 57 -12.94 -15.95 -12.47
C LEU A 57 -12.16 -15.37 -13.64
N ALA A 58 -10.83 -15.34 -13.50
CA ALA A 58 -9.94 -14.86 -14.54
C ALA A 58 -8.94 -15.97 -14.81
N ASP A 59 -8.62 -16.18 -16.09
CA ASP A 59 -7.63 -17.18 -16.48
C ASP A 59 -6.24 -16.82 -15.93
N ASP A 60 -5.38 -17.82 -15.83
CA ASP A 60 -3.98 -17.64 -15.42
C ASP A 60 -3.29 -16.55 -16.27
N TRP A 61 -2.40 -15.75 -15.67
CA TRP A 61 -1.40 -14.91 -16.37
C TRP A 61 -0.36 -15.79 -17.09
N ASN A 62 -0.84 -16.71 -17.91
CA ASN A 62 0.02 -17.57 -18.69
C ASN A 62 0.39 -16.82 -19.96
N THR A 63 1.64 -16.38 -20.03
CA THR A 63 2.19 -15.70 -21.20
C THR A 63 2.39 -16.74 -22.30
N ALA A 64 1.35 -17.02 -23.09
CA ALA A 64 1.49 -17.78 -24.33
C ALA A 64 2.10 -16.84 -25.39
N GLY A 65 3.44 -16.74 -25.42
CA GLY A 65 4.13 -15.90 -26.42
C GLY A 65 5.64 -15.80 -26.23
N GLU A 66 6.29 -15.02 -27.10
CA GLU A 66 7.74 -14.73 -27.08
C GLU A 66 8.16 -13.72 -26.00
N ARG A 67 7.19 -13.19 -25.25
CA ARG A 67 7.43 -12.21 -24.20
C ARG A 67 8.22 -12.84 -23.06
N LYS A 68 9.16 -12.06 -22.56
CA LYS A 68 10.03 -12.39 -21.44
C LYS A 68 9.51 -11.71 -20.18
N THR A 69 9.74 -12.36 -19.04
CA THR A 69 9.29 -11.88 -17.74
C THR A 69 10.49 -11.43 -16.92
N TRP A 70 10.54 -10.17 -16.55
CA TRP A 70 11.50 -9.65 -15.58
C TRP A 70 10.81 -9.44 -14.25
N GLY A 71 11.47 -9.82 -13.17
CA GLY A 71 10.92 -9.60 -11.85
C GLY A 71 11.99 -9.32 -10.81
N CYS A 72 11.51 -8.78 -9.70
CA CYS A 72 12.29 -8.61 -8.49
C CYS A 72 11.39 -8.81 -7.27
N SER A 73 11.98 -9.38 -6.23
CA SER A 73 11.36 -9.43 -4.92
C SER A 73 11.67 -8.15 -4.16
N ILE A 74 10.72 -7.73 -3.32
CA ILE A 74 10.89 -6.61 -2.41
C ILE A 74 10.86 -7.14 -0.99
N GLU A 75 11.91 -6.80 -0.26
CA GLU A 75 12.01 -7.10 1.16
C GLU A 75 11.72 -5.85 1.98
N LEU A 76 11.07 -6.03 3.13
CA LEU A 76 10.95 -4.99 4.13
C LEU A 76 12.13 -5.09 5.11
N THR A 77 12.96 -4.06 5.14
CA THR A 77 13.99 -3.91 6.18
C THR A 77 13.38 -3.30 7.42
N ARG A 78 13.83 -3.73 8.61
CA ARG A 78 13.30 -3.32 9.92
C ARG A 78 11.80 -3.60 10.05
N GLU A 79 11.41 -4.83 9.72
CA GLU A 79 10.00 -5.26 9.68
C GLU A 79 9.24 -5.18 11.01
N LEU A 80 9.93 -4.97 12.14
CA LEU A 80 9.28 -4.74 13.44
C LEU A 80 8.50 -3.43 13.46
N PHE A 81 9.02 -2.39 12.80
CA PHE A 81 8.36 -1.10 12.75
C PHE A 81 7.23 -1.09 11.71
N PRO A 82 6.19 -0.28 11.91
CA PRO A 82 5.15 -0.11 10.91
C PRO A 82 5.68 0.60 9.67
N ILE A 83 4.99 0.41 8.54
CA ILE A 83 5.07 1.33 7.40
C ILE A 83 4.10 2.49 7.64
N LEU A 84 4.10 3.49 6.76
CA LEU A 84 3.11 4.57 6.87
C LEU A 84 1.68 4.03 6.78
N ARG A 85 0.85 4.42 7.75
CA ARG A 85 -0.57 4.08 7.86
C ARG A 85 -1.42 5.07 7.05
N HIS A 86 -2.64 4.67 6.69
CA HIS A 86 -3.56 5.54 5.94
C HIS A 86 -3.74 6.94 6.58
N ALA A 87 -3.90 6.99 7.91
CA ALA A 87 -4.03 8.25 8.64
C ALA A 87 -2.79 9.17 8.55
N GLN A 88 -1.61 8.62 8.21
CA GLN A 88 -0.37 9.40 8.04
C GLN A 88 -0.23 9.99 6.63
N PHE A 89 -1.15 9.67 5.72
CA PHE A 89 -1.28 10.31 4.41
C PHE A 89 -2.33 11.43 4.40
N GLU A 90 -2.96 11.70 5.56
CA GLU A 90 -3.85 12.84 5.74
C GLU A 90 -3.01 14.12 5.87
N ASP A 91 -3.17 15.02 4.91
CA ASP A 91 -2.66 16.38 5.06
C ASP A 91 -3.64 17.15 5.95
N ILE A 92 -3.31 17.22 7.24
CA ILE A 92 -4.12 17.87 8.27
C ILE A 92 -4.37 19.35 7.93
N LEU A 93 -3.44 20.02 7.24
CA LEU A 93 -3.58 21.44 6.90
C LEU A 93 -4.63 21.66 5.80
N ASN A 94 -4.70 20.75 4.84
CA ASN A 94 -5.59 20.88 3.68
C ASN A 94 -6.84 19.98 3.78
N HIS A 95 -6.96 19.19 4.85
CA HIS A 95 -7.95 18.12 5.00
C HIS A 95 -8.03 17.22 3.75
N ASN A 96 -6.90 17.05 3.06
CA ASN A 96 -6.81 16.31 1.81
C ASN A 96 -6.02 15.03 2.02
N PHE A 97 -6.51 13.93 1.48
CA PHE A 97 -5.82 12.66 1.55
C PHE A 97 -4.99 12.48 0.28
N ALA A 98 -3.67 12.43 0.44
CA ALA A 98 -2.81 11.97 -0.63
C ALA A 98 -3.04 10.46 -0.80
N ASP A 99 -3.75 10.02 -1.84
CA ASP A 99 -3.93 8.59 -2.09
C ASP A 99 -2.56 7.94 -2.43
N PRO A 100 -1.99 7.14 -1.52
CA PRO A 100 -0.68 6.54 -1.76
C PRO A 100 -0.74 5.44 -2.82
N VAL A 101 -1.94 4.90 -3.10
CA VAL A 101 -2.15 3.83 -4.07
C VAL A 101 -2.09 4.38 -5.48
N SER A 102 -2.52 5.62 -5.72
CA SER A 102 -2.44 6.29 -7.02
C SER A 102 -1.03 6.25 -7.64
N GLY A 103 0.03 6.45 -6.85
CA GLY A 103 1.41 6.35 -7.33
C GLY A 103 1.78 4.94 -7.81
N LEU A 104 1.33 3.92 -7.07
CA LEU A 104 1.52 2.51 -7.46
C LEU A 104 0.72 2.18 -8.71
N LEU A 105 -0.57 2.54 -8.78
CA LEU A 105 -1.42 2.25 -9.93
C LEU A 105 -0.91 2.93 -11.20
N ARG A 106 -0.41 4.17 -11.10
CA ARG A 106 0.23 4.86 -12.22
C ARG A 106 1.46 4.13 -12.74
N SER A 107 2.24 3.49 -11.86
CA SER A 107 3.40 2.71 -12.26
C SER A 107 3.03 1.38 -12.96
N ILE A 108 1.80 0.88 -12.75
CA ILE A 108 1.28 -0.37 -13.32
C ILE A 108 0.48 -0.13 -14.61
N LEU A 109 0.16 1.13 -14.93
CA LEU A 109 -0.61 1.47 -16.13
C LEU A 109 -0.06 0.75 -17.37
N PRO A 110 -0.95 0.09 -18.15
CA PRO A 110 -0.53 -0.66 -19.32
C PRO A 110 0.20 0.28 -20.28
N ASP A 111 1.33 -0.19 -20.78
CA ASP A 111 2.02 0.39 -21.91
C ASP A 111 1.82 -0.55 -23.10
N ALA A 112 1.86 -0.04 -24.33
CA ALA A 112 1.64 -0.86 -25.52
C ALA A 112 2.56 -2.10 -25.54
N ASP A 113 3.79 -1.93 -25.04
CA ASP A 113 4.83 -2.95 -25.06
C ASP A 113 5.08 -3.63 -23.71
N LEU A 114 4.47 -3.15 -22.62
CA LEU A 114 4.77 -3.58 -21.25
C LEU A 114 3.51 -3.95 -20.46
N GLU A 115 3.52 -5.15 -19.88
CA GLU A 115 2.52 -5.56 -18.88
C GLU A 115 3.15 -5.60 -17.50
N CYS A 116 2.54 -4.89 -16.55
CA CYS A 116 3.09 -4.72 -15.21
C CYS A 116 2.17 -5.37 -14.18
N ARG A 117 2.77 -5.96 -13.14
CA ARG A 117 2.03 -6.45 -11.97
C ARG A 117 2.80 -6.30 -10.67
N ILE A 118 2.05 -6.06 -9.60
CA ILE A 118 2.52 -6.06 -8.21
C ILE A 118 1.76 -7.18 -7.49
N GLU A 119 2.49 -8.19 -7.03
CA GLU A 119 1.95 -9.32 -6.30
C GLU A 119 2.32 -9.22 -4.82
N ILE A 120 1.31 -9.25 -3.94
CA ILE A 120 1.44 -9.26 -2.49
C ILE A 120 0.97 -10.62 -1.98
N THR A 121 1.90 -11.53 -1.74
CA THR A 121 1.61 -12.83 -1.13
C THR A 121 1.56 -12.68 0.38
N VAL A 122 0.44 -13.06 0.99
CA VAL A 122 0.20 -13.03 2.43
C VAL A 122 -0.04 -14.43 2.99
N ARG A 123 0.50 -14.68 4.17
CA ARG A 123 0.29 -15.89 4.96
C ARG A 123 0.17 -15.51 6.43
N PRO A 124 -0.76 -16.07 7.23
CA PRO A 124 -0.77 -15.83 8.66
C PRO A 124 0.59 -16.16 9.29
N ALA A 125 1.12 -15.26 10.11
CA ALA A 125 2.44 -15.43 10.70
C ALA A 125 2.46 -16.58 11.71
N SER A 126 3.56 -17.32 11.74
CA SER A 126 3.72 -18.40 12.71
C SER A 126 3.77 -17.87 14.14
N ARG A 127 3.25 -18.65 15.11
CA ARG A 127 3.28 -18.28 16.54
C ARG A 127 4.68 -17.97 17.03
N HIS A 128 5.67 -18.74 16.56
CA HIS A 128 7.07 -18.53 16.89
C HIS A 128 7.57 -17.16 16.42
N ARG A 129 7.28 -16.78 15.16
CA ARG A 129 7.67 -15.48 14.61
C ARG A 129 7.00 -14.33 15.36
N CYS A 130 5.70 -14.46 15.67
CA CYS A 130 4.99 -13.47 16.49
C CYS A 130 5.61 -13.30 17.87
N HIS A 131 5.95 -14.40 18.54
CA HIS A 131 6.60 -14.37 19.85
C HIS A 131 8.01 -13.73 19.78
N GLN A 132 8.81 -14.11 18.78
CA GLN A 132 10.14 -13.53 18.55
C GLN A 132 10.06 -12.02 18.31
N ALA A 133 9.13 -11.56 17.48
CA ALA A 133 8.94 -10.14 17.21
C ALA A 133 8.52 -9.36 18.46
N ARG A 134 7.59 -9.90 19.26
CA ARG A 134 7.18 -9.28 20.55
C ARG A 134 8.34 -9.20 21.54
N LYS A 135 9.13 -10.27 21.65
CA LYS A 135 10.33 -10.28 22.50
C LYS A 135 11.35 -9.25 22.02
N ALA A 136 11.54 -9.12 20.71
CA ALA A 136 12.44 -8.14 20.14
C ALA A 136 12.01 -6.69 20.43
N VAL A 137 10.72 -6.37 20.32
CA VAL A 137 10.21 -5.03 20.68
C VAL A 137 10.38 -4.75 22.17
N LYS A 138 10.08 -5.72 23.06
CA LYS A 138 10.34 -5.59 24.51
C LYS A 138 11.81 -5.39 24.85
N LEU A 139 12.71 -5.97 24.06
CA LEU A 139 14.16 -5.76 24.23
C LEU A 139 14.58 -4.37 23.73
N LEU A 140 13.99 -3.87 22.66
CA LEU A 140 14.28 -2.53 22.12
C LEU A 140 13.87 -1.40 23.06
N ASP A 141 12.87 -1.62 23.93
CA ASP A 141 12.42 -0.69 24.98
C ASP A 141 13.38 -0.61 26.19
N ARG A 142 14.50 -1.35 26.17
CA ARG A 142 15.51 -1.32 27.25
C ARG A 142 16.36 -0.05 27.18
N GLU A 143 16.79 0.44 28.34
CA GLU A 143 17.60 1.66 28.46
C GLU A 143 18.88 1.62 27.63
N PHE A 144 19.48 0.44 27.45
CA PHE A 144 20.62 0.23 26.55
C PHE A 144 20.37 0.77 25.14
N PHE A 145 19.24 0.43 24.54
CA PHE A 145 18.93 0.83 23.17
C PHE A 145 18.49 2.29 23.08
N HIS A 146 17.93 2.85 24.15
CA HIS A 146 17.65 4.29 24.26
C HIS A 146 18.93 5.12 24.22
N LYS A 147 20.00 4.66 24.91
CA LYS A 147 21.32 5.30 24.87
C LYS A 147 22.05 5.07 23.53
N HIS A 148 21.78 3.95 22.86
CA HIS A 148 22.51 3.52 21.66
C HIS A 148 21.60 3.31 20.43
N PHE A 149 21.04 4.39 19.89
CA PHE A 149 20.13 4.36 18.75
C PHE A 149 20.65 3.61 17.51
N ARG A 150 21.96 3.70 17.22
CA ARG A 150 22.58 3.00 16.08
C ARG A 150 22.54 1.48 16.27
N LEU A 151 22.74 1.00 17.51
CA LEU A 151 22.67 -0.41 17.84
C LEU A 151 21.23 -0.90 17.85
N ALA A 152 20.27 -0.07 18.28
CA ALA A 152 18.85 -0.37 18.22
C ALA A 152 18.40 -0.60 16.77
N HIS A 153 18.80 0.31 15.88
CA HIS A 153 18.53 0.20 14.45
C HIS A 153 19.17 -1.06 13.84
N PHE A 154 20.43 -1.33 14.17
CA PHE A 154 21.13 -2.53 13.73
C PHE A 154 20.42 -3.81 14.21
N TYR A 155 20.04 -3.87 15.49
CA TYR A 155 19.32 -4.99 16.09
C TYR A 155 17.98 -5.22 15.39
N ALA A 156 17.15 -4.17 15.25
CA ALA A 156 15.84 -4.24 14.60
C ALA A 156 15.93 -4.71 13.13
N SER A 157 17.00 -4.34 12.41
CA SER A 157 17.21 -4.77 11.03
C SER A 157 17.60 -6.26 10.87
N ARG A 158 18.11 -6.90 11.92
CA ARG A 158 18.71 -8.24 11.85
C ARG A 158 18.01 -9.32 12.66
N ILE A 159 17.31 -8.97 13.74
CA ILE A 159 16.74 -9.96 14.68
C ILE A 159 15.72 -10.89 14.02
N THR A 160 15.02 -10.43 12.99
CA THR A 160 14.03 -11.22 12.26
C THR A 160 14.60 -11.99 11.06
N ARG A 161 15.90 -11.80 10.74
CA ARG A 161 16.54 -12.45 9.58
C ARG A 161 17.26 -13.74 10.00
N PRO A 162 16.97 -14.90 9.38
CA PRO A 162 17.49 -16.19 9.81
C PRO A 162 19.02 -16.32 9.68
N ARG A 163 19.64 -15.63 8.71
CA ARG A 163 21.09 -15.78 8.43
C ARG A 163 21.99 -14.89 9.29
N ARG A 164 21.45 -13.91 10.03
CA ARG A 164 22.25 -12.93 10.80
C ARG A 164 21.84 -12.81 12.27
N TRP A 165 21.10 -13.81 12.75
CA TRP A 165 20.49 -13.80 14.08
C TRP A 165 21.53 -13.79 15.21
N LEU A 166 22.71 -14.41 15.06
CA LEU A 166 23.74 -14.48 16.11
C LEU A 166 24.21 -13.10 16.59
N SER A 167 24.50 -12.19 15.65
CA SER A 167 24.92 -10.82 16.00
C SER A 167 23.82 -10.04 16.73
N ALA A 168 22.56 -10.24 16.32
CA ALA A 168 21.42 -9.64 16.99
C ALA A 168 21.20 -10.28 18.38
N TRP A 169 21.40 -11.60 18.50
CA TRP A 169 21.26 -12.33 19.75
C TRP A 169 22.27 -11.87 20.80
N LEU A 170 23.53 -11.68 20.42
CA LEU A 170 24.57 -11.15 21.33
C LEU A 170 24.20 -9.75 21.85
N LEU A 171 23.73 -8.86 20.96
CA LEU A 171 23.25 -7.53 21.35
C LEU A 171 22.01 -7.62 22.25
N GLY A 172 21.09 -8.53 21.96
CA GLY A 172 19.92 -8.79 22.80
C GLY A 172 20.29 -9.31 24.18
N PHE A 173 21.36 -10.12 24.29
CA PHE A 173 21.90 -10.60 25.56
C PHE A 173 22.53 -9.47 26.37
N LEU A 174 23.34 -8.61 25.73
CA LEU A 174 23.91 -7.42 26.39
C LEU A 174 22.80 -6.48 26.89
N ALA A 175 21.77 -6.26 26.08
CA ALA A 175 20.61 -5.44 26.47
C ALA A 175 19.79 -6.09 27.60
N TRP A 176 19.73 -7.42 27.68
CA TRP A 176 19.05 -8.13 28.77
C TRP A 176 19.66 -7.78 30.13
N CYS A 177 20.98 -7.63 30.21
CA CYS A 177 21.68 -7.28 31.45
C CYS A 177 21.37 -5.85 31.94
N THR A 178 20.68 -5.03 31.13
CA THR A 178 20.32 -3.67 31.51
C THR A 178 18.93 -3.61 32.16
N PRO A 179 18.75 -2.73 33.16
CA PRO A 179 17.48 -2.60 33.86
C PRO A 179 16.34 -2.27 32.89
N GLN A 180 15.16 -2.81 33.19
CA GLN A 180 13.95 -2.43 32.49
C GLN A 180 13.52 -1.05 33.01
N PRO A 181 13.10 -0.11 32.14
CA PRO A 181 12.55 1.15 32.62
C PRO A 181 11.35 0.87 33.53
N THR A 182 11.30 1.53 34.70
CA THR A 182 10.23 1.36 35.70
C THR A 182 8.85 1.77 35.17
N HIS A 183 8.82 2.64 34.15
CA HIS A 183 7.63 3.01 33.40
C HIS A 183 7.81 2.61 31.94
N THR A 184 7.24 1.49 31.55
CA THR A 184 7.21 1.05 30.15
C THR A 184 6.17 1.86 29.40
N MET A 185 6.62 2.71 28.46
CA MET A 185 5.74 3.47 27.57
C MET A 185 4.78 2.56 26.78
N LEU A 186 5.16 1.29 26.61
CA LEU A 186 4.36 0.22 26.00
C LEU A 186 3.00 -0.03 26.67
N GLU A 187 2.85 0.30 27.96
CA GLU A 187 1.63 -0.01 28.74
C GLU A 187 0.72 1.21 28.92
N THR A 188 1.21 2.43 28.69
CA THR A 188 0.39 3.64 28.78
C THR A 188 -0.50 3.78 27.56
N SER A 189 -1.78 3.39 27.71
CA SER A 189 -2.78 3.46 26.65
C SER A 189 -3.07 4.90 26.20
N THR A 190 -2.70 5.22 24.95
CA THR A 190 -3.37 6.06 23.93
C THR A 190 -4.21 7.29 24.35
N SER A 191 -3.92 7.95 25.46
CA SER A 191 -4.56 9.22 25.81
C SER A 191 -3.69 10.42 25.40
N ARG A 192 -3.91 10.89 24.17
CA ARG A 192 -3.79 12.31 23.77
C ARG A 192 -2.41 13.00 23.87
N LEU A 193 -1.32 12.37 23.41
CA LEU A 193 -0.09 13.10 23.06
C LEU A 193 0.26 12.89 21.58
N HIS A 194 -0.05 13.91 20.78
CA HIS A 194 0.09 13.96 19.32
C HIS A 194 1.56 14.05 18.87
N GLU A 195 1.81 13.51 17.66
CA GLU A 195 3.00 13.60 16.79
C GLU A 195 4.29 12.86 17.15
N ARG A 196 4.50 12.43 18.39
CA ARG A 196 5.58 11.49 18.73
C ARG A 196 5.00 10.22 19.33
N GLU A 197 4.18 9.54 18.55
CA GLU A 197 3.99 8.11 18.76
C GLU A 197 5.39 7.49 18.69
N ASP A 198 5.90 7.02 19.83
CA ASP A 198 7.22 6.38 19.89
C ASP A 198 7.18 5.21 18.91
N ASP A 199 8.17 5.10 18.02
CA ASP A 199 8.19 4.08 16.95
C ASP A 199 8.03 2.67 17.56
N LEU A 200 8.43 2.50 18.83
CA LEU A 200 8.24 1.30 19.63
C LEU A 200 6.78 1.02 20.03
N GLN A 201 6.01 2.05 20.39
CA GLN A 201 4.58 1.89 20.67
C GLN A 201 3.85 1.45 19.40
N ALA A 202 4.12 2.11 18.29
CA ALA A 202 3.49 1.75 17.02
C ALA A 202 3.91 0.34 16.56
N ALA A 203 5.14 -0.08 16.86
CA ALA A 203 5.59 -1.46 16.66
C ALA A 203 4.85 -2.45 17.59
N ALA A 204 4.64 -2.11 18.86
CA ALA A 204 3.88 -2.94 19.80
C ALA A 204 2.42 -3.09 19.37
N ASP A 205 1.77 -2.01 18.96
CA ASP A 205 0.40 -2.01 18.43
C ASP A 205 0.28 -2.88 17.18
N LYS A 206 1.23 -2.75 16.25
CA LYS A 206 1.35 -3.64 15.07
C LYS A 206 1.41 -5.12 15.48
N LEU A 207 2.18 -5.46 16.53
CA LEU A 207 2.35 -6.82 17.03
C LEU A 207 1.20 -7.35 17.89
N GLY A 208 0.32 -6.45 18.35
CA GLY A 208 -0.94 -6.77 19.03
C GLY A 208 -2.03 -7.27 18.07
N GLY A 209 -1.97 -6.85 16.79
CA GLY A 209 -2.95 -7.21 15.77
C GLY A 209 -2.73 -8.57 15.07
N HIS A 210 -3.43 -8.75 13.95
CA HIS A 210 -3.26 -9.89 13.05
C HIS A 210 -1.97 -9.74 12.25
N LEU A 211 -1.00 -10.62 12.49
CA LEU A 211 0.30 -10.59 11.82
C LEU A 211 0.32 -11.54 10.62
N PHE A 212 0.90 -11.04 9.53
CA PHE A 212 1.11 -11.79 8.31
C PHE A 212 2.59 -11.79 7.93
N GLU A 213 3.03 -12.93 7.42
CA GLU A 213 4.22 -13.00 6.60
C GLU A 213 3.83 -12.58 5.20
N THR A 214 4.47 -11.51 4.73
CA THR A 214 4.17 -10.91 3.44
C THR A 214 5.40 -10.98 2.55
N GLN A 215 5.20 -11.38 1.30
CA GLN A 215 6.19 -11.28 0.25
C GLN A 215 5.64 -10.39 -0.87
N LEU A 216 6.44 -9.42 -1.29
CA LEU A 216 6.09 -8.48 -2.34
C LEU A 216 6.94 -8.78 -3.58
N TRP A 217 6.30 -8.92 -4.73
CA TRP A 217 6.95 -9.15 -6.01
C TRP A 217 6.50 -8.12 -7.02
N LEU A 218 7.46 -7.60 -7.77
CA LEU A 218 7.19 -6.81 -8.97
C LEU A 218 7.50 -7.66 -10.18
N THR A 219 6.66 -7.58 -11.20
CA THR A 219 6.90 -8.24 -12.47
C THR A 219 6.55 -7.32 -13.62
N VAL A 220 7.38 -7.35 -14.65
CA VAL A 220 7.14 -6.69 -15.93
C VAL A 220 7.36 -7.72 -17.04
N GLU A 221 6.39 -7.84 -17.93
CA GLU A 221 6.43 -8.68 -19.11
C GLU A 221 6.57 -7.79 -20.35
N ALA A 222 7.54 -8.12 -21.21
CA ALA A 222 7.86 -7.36 -22.41
C ALA A 222 8.57 -8.22 -23.45
N ASP A 223 8.70 -7.74 -24.68
CA ASP A 223 9.53 -8.39 -25.68
C ASP A 223 11.01 -8.33 -25.29
N ALA A 224 11.78 -9.30 -25.77
CA ALA A 224 13.22 -9.38 -25.48
C ALA A 224 13.99 -8.11 -25.90
N ALA A 225 13.55 -7.44 -26.97
CA ALA A 225 14.10 -6.17 -27.44
C ALA A 225 13.90 -5.02 -26.43
N ASN A 226 12.83 -5.08 -25.62
CA ASN A 226 12.42 -4.04 -24.68
C ASN A 226 12.92 -4.30 -23.24
N ALA A 227 13.93 -5.15 -23.06
CA ALA A 227 14.48 -5.50 -21.75
C ALA A 227 14.91 -4.28 -20.92
N ALA A 228 15.51 -3.27 -21.55
CA ALA A 228 15.93 -2.05 -20.87
C ALA A 228 14.74 -1.25 -20.32
N GLN A 229 13.65 -1.16 -21.08
CA GLN A 229 12.42 -0.49 -20.66
C GLN A 229 11.74 -1.25 -19.51
N ALA A 230 11.71 -2.59 -19.57
CA ALA A 230 11.17 -3.42 -18.51
C ALA A 230 11.92 -3.23 -17.17
N LEU A 231 13.25 -3.16 -17.22
CA LEU A 231 14.09 -2.90 -16.04
C LEU A 231 13.87 -1.49 -15.49
N ASP A 232 13.72 -0.48 -16.35
CA ASP A 232 13.41 0.88 -15.91
C ASP A 232 12.02 0.95 -15.25
N ARG A 233 11.03 0.26 -15.83
CA ARG A 233 9.67 0.15 -15.27
C ARG A 233 9.68 -0.49 -13.88
N LEU A 234 10.43 -1.57 -13.68
CA LEU A 234 10.62 -2.18 -12.34
C LEU A 234 11.20 -1.19 -11.32
N ARG A 235 12.16 -0.35 -11.74
CA ARG A 235 12.72 0.69 -10.86
C ARG A 235 11.67 1.73 -10.50
N ARG A 236 10.86 2.21 -11.47
CA ARG A 236 9.76 3.16 -11.20
C ARG A 236 8.72 2.59 -10.24
N MET A 237 8.30 1.34 -10.46
CA MET A 237 7.39 0.62 -9.55
C MET A 237 7.97 0.54 -8.14
N SER A 238 9.27 0.21 -8.02
CA SER A 238 9.95 0.17 -6.72
C SER A 238 10.06 1.56 -6.06
N GLY A 239 10.26 2.61 -6.85
CA GLY A 239 10.32 3.99 -6.38
C GLY A 239 8.99 4.47 -5.82
N ALA A 240 7.87 4.08 -6.43
CA ALA A 240 6.53 4.39 -5.94
C ALA A 240 6.25 3.81 -4.54
N LEU A 241 6.86 2.68 -4.19
CA LEU A 241 6.77 2.12 -2.83
C LEU A 241 7.50 2.94 -1.78
N GLY A 242 8.42 3.82 -2.20
CA GLY A 242 9.12 4.76 -1.31
C GLY A 242 8.16 5.66 -0.53
N ALA A 243 6.99 5.99 -1.11
CA ALA A 243 5.95 6.80 -0.47
C ALA A 243 5.39 6.18 0.82
N TYR A 244 5.56 4.87 1.03
CA TYR A 244 5.10 4.15 2.22
C TYR A 244 6.17 4.04 3.32
N THR A 245 7.36 4.59 3.09
CA THR A 245 8.50 4.47 3.99
C THR A 245 8.83 5.81 4.64
N LYS A 246 9.35 5.76 5.86
CA LYS A 246 9.94 6.90 6.57
C LYS A 246 11.33 6.50 7.05
N SER A 247 12.27 7.45 7.09
CA SER A 247 13.69 7.18 7.41
C SER A 247 13.90 6.29 8.64
N ARG A 248 13.09 6.46 9.69
CA ARG A 248 13.17 5.70 10.96
C ARG A 248 12.34 4.42 10.98
N LEU A 249 11.33 4.32 10.12
CA LEU A 249 10.42 3.19 10.02
C LEU A 249 10.97 2.09 9.10
N ALA A 250 10.13 1.09 8.86
CA ALA A 250 10.44 0.03 7.91
C ALA A 250 10.67 0.60 6.49
N THR A 251 11.64 0.04 5.77
CA THR A 251 12.04 0.53 4.44
C THR A 251 12.07 -0.63 3.44
N PHE A 252 11.47 -0.43 2.27
CA PHE A 252 11.53 -1.41 1.18
C PHE A 252 12.91 -1.44 0.54
N SER A 253 13.45 -2.64 0.35
CA SER A 253 14.69 -2.89 -0.38
C SER A 253 14.42 -3.82 -1.56
N LEU A 254 14.92 -3.44 -2.72
CA LEU A 254 14.75 -4.18 -3.97
C LEU A 254 15.83 -5.27 -4.09
N SER A 255 15.45 -6.49 -4.46
CA SER A 255 16.42 -7.49 -4.90
C SER A 255 16.96 -7.14 -6.29
N LYS A 256 18.10 -7.72 -6.67
CA LYS A 256 18.61 -7.57 -8.04
C LYS A 256 17.52 -8.04 -9.03
N PRO A 257 17.12 -7.23 -10.03
CA PRO A 257 16.21 -7.66 -11.06
C PRO A 257 16.79 -8.85 -11.82
N SER A 258 15.95 -9.85 -12.07
CA SER A 258 16.33 -11.05 -12.80
C SER A 258 15.29 -11.39 -13.86
N LEU A 259 15.75 -11.98 -14.96
CA LEU A 259 14.86 -12.69 -15.87
C LEU A 259 14.29 -13.89 -15.12
N LEU A 260 12.97 -13.97 -15.02
CA LEU A 260 12.29 -15.11 -14.44
C LEU A 260 12.14 -16.16 -15.53
N ALA A 261 12.59 -17.38 -15.26
CA ALA A 261 12.19 -18.51 -16.09
C ALA A 261 10.67 -18.61 -16.03
N THR A 262 10.01 -18.63 -17.19
CA THR A 262 8.56 -18.82 -17.33
C THR A 262 8.16 -20.15 -16.73
N THR A 263 8.05 -20.20 -15.41
CA THR A 263 7.66 -21.38 -14.67
C THR A 263 6.18 -21.25 -14.48
N ILE A 264 5.43 -21.93 -15.34
CA ILE A 264 3.98 -22.08 -15.27
C ILE A 264 3.63 -22.50 -13.84
N ARG A 265 2.98 -21.62 -13.07
CA ARG A 265 2.47 -21.93 -11.74
C ARG A 265 1.04 -21.41 -11.54
N ARG A 266 0.13 -22.38 -11.71
CA ARG A 266 -1.08 -22.66 -10.90
C ARG A 266 -2.24 -21.64 -10.92
N VAL A 267 -3.41 -22.19 -11.26
CA VAL A 267 -4.80 -21.69 -11.16
C VAL A 267 -5.00 -20.42 -10.34
N GLU A 268 -5.44 -19.38 -11.02
CA GLU A 268 -5.77 -18.05 -10.53
C GLU A 268 -7.28 -17.83 -10.45
N ILE A 269 -7.67 -17.00 -9.49
CA ILE A 269 -9.03 -16.50 -9.39
C ILE A 269 -8.93 -14.99 -9.51
N GLY A 270 -9.39 -14.47 -10.64
CA GLY A 270 -9.61 -13.05 -10.75
C GLY A 270 -10.63 -12.59 -9.74
N MET A 271 -10.40 -11.41 -9.19
CA MET A 271 -11.48 -10.57 -8.73
C MET A 271 -11.29 -9.27 -9.51
N GLN A 272 -12.38 -8.63 -9.95
CA GLN A 272 -12.27 -7.35 -10.62
C GLN A 272 -13.02 -6.31 -9.80
N ILE A 273 -12.28 -5.57 -8.99
CA ILE A 273 -12.82 -4.38 -8.32
C ILE A 273 -12.75 -3.22 -9.32
N GLY A 274 -13.75 -3.14 -10.20
CA GLY A 274 -13.93 -2.01 -11.12
C GLY A 274 -15.35 -1.45 -10.98
N PRO A 275 -15.57 -0.15 -11.27
CA PRO A 275 -16.92 0.39 -11.36
C PRO A 275 -17.70 -0.41 -12.41
N THR A 276 -18.90 -0.87 -12.06
CA THR A 276 -19.74 -1.66 -12.96
C THR A 276 -19.98 -0.91 -14.27
N SER A 277 -20.02 -1.62 -15.40
CA SER A 277 -20.22 -1.06 -16.74
C SER A 277 -21.42 -0.09 -16.85
N ARG A 278 -22.42 -0.21 -15.97
CA ARG A 278 -23.57 0.71 -15.88
C ARG A 278 -23.20 2.14 -15.44
N GLU A 279 -22.08 2.37 -14.74
CA GLU A 279 -21.62 3.71 -14.38
C GLU A 279 -20.77 4.39 -15.48
N ARG A 280 -20.28 3.65 -16.47
CA ARG A 280 -19.46 4.22 -17.56
C ARG A 280 -20.26 5.08 -18.53
N SER A 281 -21.59 4.91 -18.61
CA SER A 281 -22.42 5.74 -19.49
C SER A 281 -22.71 7.14 -18.93
N ALA A 282 -22.31 7.45 -17.69
CA ALA A 282 -22.54 8.75 -17.06
C ALA A 282 -21.27 9.62 -16.92
N ARG A 283 -20.07 9.12 -17.26
CA ARG A 283 -18.78 9.83 -17.04
C ARG A 283 -18.13 10.42 -18.29
N LYS A 284 -18.88 10.67 -19.37
CA LYS A 284 -18.36 11.35 -20.57
C LYS A 284 -18.48 12.89 -20.55
N SER A 285 -18.89 13.49 -19.44
CA SER A 285 -19.09 14.94 -19.34
C SER A 285 -18.60 15.49 -18.01
N TYR A 286 -17.31 15.83 -17.90
CA TYR A 286 -16.85 16.79 -16.89
C TYR A 286 -15.92 17.83 -17.55
N PRO A 287 -16.29 19.12 -17.54
CA PRO A 287 -15.37 20.23 -17.81
C PRO A 287 -14.45 20.48 -16.58
N PRO A 288 -13.39 21.29 -16.70
CA PRO A 288 -12.35 21.39 -15.66
C PRO A 288 -12.91 21.90 -14.34
N GLN A 289 -12.41 21.31 -13.24
CA GLN A 289 -12.81 21.63 -11.87
C GLN A 289 -12.54 23.10 -11.55
N ARG A 290 -13.63 23.85 -11.34
CA ARG A 290 -13.63 25.06 -10.52
C ARG A 290 -14.00 24.69 -9.09
N THR A 291 -13.13 25.08 -8.17
CA THR A 291 -13.29 25.06 -6.72
C THR A 291 -14.59 25.77 -6.32
N VAL A 292 -15.51 25.07 -5.62
CA VAL A 292 -16.47 25.71 -4.71
C VAL A 292 -16.79 24.75 -3.55
N GLU A 293 -16.47 25.28 -2.38
CA GLU A 293 -17.02 25.13 -1.03
C GLU A 293 -18.08 24.07 -0.73
N SER A 294 -17.83 23.37 0.38
CA SER A 294 -18.73 22.53 1.14
C SER A 294 -19.72 23.36 1.95
N ALA A 295 -21.01 23.10 1.78
CA ALA A 295 -22.02 23.39 2.80
C ALA A 295 -23.07 22.26 2.81
N CYS A 296 -23.23 21.66 3.99
CA CYS A 296 -24.36 20.80 4.31
C CYS A 296 -25.65 21.62 4.27
N PHE A 297 -26.73 21.11 3.67
CA PHE A 297 -28.08 21.50 4.10
C PHE A 297 -29.14 20.46 3.73
N SER A 298 -29.86 19.98 4.75
CA SER A 298 -31.21 19.44 4.62
C SER A 298 -32.20 20.55 4.95
N GLY A 299 -33.21 20.77 4.11
CA GLY A 299 -34.32 21.67 4.44
C GLY A 299 -35.22 21.95 3.25
N ARG A 300 -36.47 21.48 3.31
CA ARG A 300 -37.60 21.97 2.51
C ARG A 300 -38.02 23.33 3.03
N PHE A 301 -38.23 24.31 2.13
CA PHE A 301 -39.31 25.30 2.18
C PHE A 301 -39.51 25.90 0.79
N ASP A 302 -40.72 26.40 0.58
CA ASP A 302 -41.39 26.62 -0.70
C ASP A 302 -41.69 28.13 -0.90
N VAL A 303 -41.79 28.55 -2.18
CA VAL A 303 -42.41 29.78 -2.75
C VAL A 303 -41.77 31.17 -2.50
N LYS A 304 -41.27 31.84 -3.57
CA LYS A 304 -41.94 32.98 -4.26
C LYS A 304 -41.12 33.59 -5.40
N GLU A 305 -41.82 33.71 -6.52
CA GLU A 305 -41.58 34.50 -7.74
C GLU A 305 -41.53 36.02 -7.44
N VAL A 306 -40.57 36.74 -8.02
CA VAL A 306 -40.70 38.15 -8.44
C VAL A 306 -39.81 38.41 -9.66
N ASP A 307 -40.46 38.93 -10.69
CA ASP A 307 -39.97 39.40 -11.98
C ASP A 307 -39.00 40.61 -11.92
N GLY A 308 -38.21 40.73 -12.99
CA GLY A 308 -38.01 42.02 -13.66
C GLY A 308 -36.62 42.66 -13.54
N GLY A 309 -36.05 43.04 -14.69
CA GLY A 309 -35.08 44.14 -14.74
C GLY A 309 -33.95 44.01 -15.75
N ARG A 310 -34.25 44.28 -17.02
CA ARG A 310 -33.30 44.46 -18.13
C ARG A 310 -32.86 45.94 -18.16
N ILE A 311 -31.56 46.25 -18.11
CA ILE A 311 -31.01 47.52 -18.64
C ILE A 311 -29.66 47.25 -19.33
N ARG A 312 -29.61 47.64 -20.61
CA ARG A 312 -28.41 47.85 -21.43
C ARG A 312 -27.75 49.17 -21.03
N SER A 313 -26.43 49.28 -21.16
CA SER A 313 -25.81 50.32 -22.00
C SER A 313 -24.30 50.19 -22.08
N ASP A 314 -23.85 50.09 -23.32
CA ASP A 314 -22.58 50.47 -23.93
C ASP A 314 -21.68 51.46 -23.16
N THR A 315 -20.36 51.28 -23.26
CA THR A 315 -19.47 52.36 -23.72
C THR A 315 -18.11 51.83 -24.18
N SER A 316 -17.78 52.21 -25.41
CA SER A 316 -16.50 52.17 -26.11
C SER A 316 -15.49 53.20 -25.58
N CYS A 317 -14.19 52.95 -25.74
CA CYS A 317 -13.10 53.89 -26.11
C CYS A 317 -11.75 53.14 -26.01
N SER A 318 -11.00 52.82 -27.06
CA SER A 318 -10.23 53.65 -28.04
C SER A 318 -8.86 54.15 -27.54
N SER A 319 -7.82 53.84 -28.33
CA SER A 319 -6.47 54.45 -28.44
C SER A 319 -5.50 54.23 -27.27
N GLY A 320 -4.19 54.05 -27.44
CA GLY A 320 -3.29 54.09 -28.61
C GLY A 320 -1.85 54.36 -28.12
N ARG A 321 -0.84 54.10 -28.98
CA ARG A 321 0.54 54.65 -28.97
C ARG A 321 1.46 54.25 -27.80
N ASP A 322 2.80 54.23 -27.88
CA ASP A 322 3.82 54.38 -28.93
C ASP A 322 5.15 53.86 -28.31
N GLU A 323 6.02 53.33 -29.18
CA GLU A 323 7.48 53.46 -29.32
C GLU A 323 8.48 53.70 -28.15
N HIS A 324 9.67 53.08 -28.37
CA HIS A 324 11.04 53.37 -27.90
C HIS A 324 11.38 52.97 -26.45
N SER A 325 12.49 52.30 -26.14
CA SER A 325 13.81 52.13 -26.77
C SER A 325 14.34 50.71 -26.58
#